data_AF-A0A1V5E5F6-F1
#
_entry.id   AF-A0A1V5E5F6-F1
#
_cell.length_a   1.000
_cell.length_b   1.000
_cell.length_c   1.000
_cell.angle_alpha   90.00
_cell.angle_beta   90.00
_cell.angle_gamma   90.00
#
_symmetry.space_group_name_H-M   'P 1'
#
loop_
_entity.id
_entity.type
_entity.pdbx_description
1 polymer ?
#
loop_
_entity_poly.entity_id
_entity_poly.type
_entity_poly.pdbx_seq_one_letter_code
_entity_poly.pdbx_strand_id
1 'polypeptide(L)'
;MTRLKILGIIVALIFVAGCATLDTGSTIRPEELTLAQFEAAYVAQWHDTYTMATDPLITPAQREIVRTKKDVLIRVRPLIDAYGAVVRTGGTPTIQQEQAIYQLLNSIGANITRK
;
A
#
# COMPACT_ATOMS: atom_id res chain seq x y z
N MET A 1 -13.75 -3.91 53.20
CA MET A 1 -12.86 -3.20 52.25
C MET A 1 -11.94 -4.13 51.44
N THR A 2 -11.65 -5.35 51.88
CA THR A 2 -10.72 -6.29 51.21
C THR A 2 -11.29 -6.97 49.95
N ARG A 3 -12.60 -7.24 49.91
CA ARG A 3 -13.25 -7.94 48.78
C ARG A 3 -13.35 -7.09 47.49
N LEU A 4 -13.48 -5.77 47.62
CA LEU A 4 -13.50 -4.83 46.49
C LEU A 4 -12.12 -4.70 45.82
N LYS A 5 -11.02 -4.83 46.58
CA LYS A 5 -9.66 -4.80 46.03
C LYS A 5 -9.34 -6.05 45.20
N ILE A 6 -9.83 -7.22 45.64
CA ILE A 6 -9.62 -8.49 44.91
C ILE A 6 -10.36 -8.49 43.58
N LEU A 7 -11.59 -7.97 43.54
CA LEU A 7 -12.37 -7.85 42.30
C LEU A 7 -11.69 -6.92 41.28
N GLY A 8 -11.13 -5.79 41.75
CA GLY A 8 -10.36 -4.89 40.89
C GLY A 8 -9.10 -5.52 40.31
N ILE A 9 -8.40 -6.37 41.08
CA ILE A 9 -7.20 -7.09 40.61
C ILE A 9 -7.57 -8.15 39.57
N ILE A 10 -8.69 -8.87 39.77
CA ILE A 10 -9.16 -9.88 38.81
C ILE A 10 -9.58 -9.24 37.49
N VAL A 11 -10.29 -8.10 37.53
CA VAL A 11 -10.67 -7.35 36.32
C VAL A 11 -9.42 -6.82 35.60
N ALA A 12 -8.43 -6.31 36.33
CA ALA A 12 -7.17 -5.86 35.74
C ALA A 12 -6.38 -7.01 35.08
N LEU A 13 -6.35 -8.21 35.69
CA LEU A 13 -5.70 -9.39 35.12
C LEU A 13 -6.39 -9.89 33.85
N ILE A 14 -7.74 -9.84 33.80
CA ILE A 14 -8.51 -10.18 32.60
C ILE A 14 -8.26 -9.14 31.50
N PHE A 15 -8.13 -7.86 31.85
CA PHE A 15 -7.83 -6.80 30.87
C PHE A 15 -6.42 -6.94 30.28
N VAL A 16 -5.42 -7.30 31.10
CA VAL A 16 -4.05 -7.56 30.63
C VAL A 16 -3.98 -8.84 29.80
N ALA A 17 -4.72 -9.89 30.15
CA ALA A 17 -4.82 -11.11 29.34
C ALA A 17 -5.59 -10.89 28.01
N GLY A 18 -6.59 -10.01 28.00
CA GLY A 18 -7.30 -9.58 26.80
C GLY A 18 -6.44 -8.74 25.85
N CYS A 19 -5.49 -7.96 26.38
CA CYS A 19 -4.50 -7.26 25.56
C CYS A 19 -3.38 -8.20 25.03
N ALA A 20 -3.08 -9.28 25.73
CA ALA A 20 -2.05 -10.25 25.32
C ALA A 20 -2.53 -11.30 24.30
N THR A 21 -3.82 -11.32 23.95
CA THR A 21 -4.41 -12.34 23.05
C THR A 21 -4.81 -11.81 21.67
N LEU A 22 -4.42 -10.58 21.33
CA LEU A 22 -4.55 -10.04 19.96
C LEU A 22 -3.22 -10.13 19.20
N ASP A 23 -2.50 -11.24 19.35
CA ASP A 23 -1.52 -11.68 18.35
C ASP A 23 -2.16 -12.74 17.45
N THR A 24 -3.35 -12.43 16.92
CA THR A 24 -3.77 -12.99 15.63
C THR A 24 -2.84 -12.39 14.58
N GLY A 25 -1.61 -12.91 14.54
CA GLY A 25 -0.67 -12.66 13.47
C GLY A 25 -1.40 -12.89 12.16
N SER A 26 -1.61 -11.82 11.41
CA SER A 26 -2.24 -11.88 10.11
C SER A 26 -1.47 -12.90 9.28
N THR A 27 -2.12 -14.01 8.92
CA THR A 27 -1.60 -15.09 8.05
C THR A 27 -1.51 -14.65 6.59
N ILE A 28 -1.36 -13.35 6.33
CA ILE A 28 -1.17 -12.82 4.98
C ILE A 28 0.24 -13.22 4.53
N ARG A 29 0.33 -13.90 3.38
CA ARG A 29 1.62 -14.26 2.83
C ARG A 29 2.38 -12.98 2.43
N PRO A 30 3.72 -12.92 2.57
CA PRO A 30 4.49 -11.72 2.23
C PRO A 30 4.18 -11.19 0.82
N GLU A 31 4.01 -12.07 -0.16
CA GLU A 31 3.64 -11.72 -1.53
C GLU A 31 2.23 -11.12 -1.67
N GLU A 32 1.29 -11.50 -0.81
CA GLU A 32 -0.06 -10.91 -0.77
C GLU A 32 -0.03 -9.51 -0.16
N LEU A 33 0.80 -9.32 0.87
CA LEU A 33 1.03 -8.01 1.47
C LEU A 33 1.69 -7.06 0.45
N THR A 34 2.71 -7.54 -0.27
CA THR A 34 3.39 -6.77 -1.32
C THR A 34 2.43 -6.41 -2.45
N LEU A 35 1.59 -7.35 -2.91
CA LEU A 35 0.55 -7.05 -3.90
C LEU A 35 -0.40 -5.95 -3.42
N ALA A 36 -0.87 -6.04 -2.16
CA ALA A 36 -1.75 -5.03 -1.59
C ALA A 36 -1.08 -3.65 -1.52
N GLN A 37 0.22 -3.59 -1.21
CA GLN A 37 1.00 -2.35 -1.22
C GLN A 37 1.13 -1.78 -2.63
N PHE A 38 1.38 -2.61 -3.64
CA PHE A 38 1.43 -2.16 -5.04
C PHE A 38 0.09 -1.61 -5.54
N GLU A 39 -1.02 -2.30 -5.25
CA GLU A 39 -2.36 -1.83 -5.60
C GLU A 39 -2.70 -0.53 -4.86
N ALA A 40 -2.39 -0.42 -3.56
CA ALA A 40 -2.62 0.80 -2.80
C ALA A 40 -1.81 1.98 -3.34
N ALA A 41 -0.53 1.78 -3.67
CA ALA A 41 0.32 2.80 -4.27
C ALA A 41 -0.21 3.23 -5.64
N TYR A 42 -0.62 2.27 -6.49
CA TYR A 42 -1.20 2.55 -7.80
C TYR A 42 -2.48 3.39 -7.67
N VAL A 43 -3.42 3.00 -6.81
CA VAL A 43 -4.68 3.71 -6.61
C VAL A 43 -4.44 5.12 -6.08
N ALA A 44 -3.55 5.29 -5.11
CA ALA A 44 -3.21 6.61 -4.57
C ALA A 44 -2.63 7.53 -5.65
N GLN A 45 -1.70 7.03 -6.46
CA GLN A 45 -1.09 7.80 -7.55
C GLN A 45 -2.09 8.10 -8.68
N TRP A 46 -2.99 7.17 -8.99
CA TRP A 46 -4.05 7.39 -9.98
C TRP A 46 -5.02 8.48 -9.51
N HIS A 47 -5.45 8.42 -8.24
CA HIS A 47 -6.33 9.41 -7.66
C HIS A 47 -5.70 10.80 -7.66
N ASP A 48 -4.45 10.92 -7.19
CA ASP A 48 -3.69 12.17 -7.23
C ASP A 48 -3.56 12.73 -8.66
N THR A 49 -3.22 11.87 -9.63
CA THR A 49 -3.11 12.24 -11.04
C THR A 49 -4.45 12.72 -11.62
N TYR A 50 -5.55 12.07 -11.26
CA TYR A 50 -6.89 12.44 -11.71
C TYR A 50 -7.34 13.78 -11.11
N THR A 51 -7.11 13.99 -9.81
CA THR A 51 -7.40 15.25 -9.12
C THR A 51 -6.63 16.41 -9.76
N MET A 52 -5.33 16.23 -10.01
CA MET A 52 -4.54 17.24 -10.74
C MET A 52 -5.06 17.47 -12.17
N ALA A 53 -5.45 16.41 -12.88
CA ALA A 53 -5.89 16.52 -14.28
C ALA A 53 -7.25 17.21 -14.45
N THR A 54 -8.09 17.20 -13.41
CA THR A 54 -9.43 17.78 -13.41
C THR A 54 -9.47 19.19 -12.82
N ASP A 55 -8.35 19.69 -12.30
CA ASP A 55 -8.22 21.05 -11.82
C ASP A 55 -8.39 22.07 -12.99
N PRO A 56 -9.42 22.95 -12.95
CA PRO A 56 -9.62 23.97 -13.99
C PRO A 56 -8.48 25.00 -14.07
N LEU A 57 -7.64 25.10 -13.03
CA LEU A 57 -6.52 26.05 -12.94
C LEU A 57 -5.16 25.38 -13.19
N ILE A 58 -5.14 24.17 -13.77
CA ILE A 58 -3.90 23.42 -14.03
C ILE A 58 -2.89 24.22 -14.86
N THR A 59 -1.70 24.41 -14.30
CA THR A 59 -0.58 25.07 -15.00
C THR A 59 0.05 24.18 -16.08
N PRO A 60 0.78 24.75 -17.06
CA PRO A 60 1.51 23.94 -18.05
C PRO A 60 2.50 22.94 -17.42
N ALA A 61 3.18 23.33 -16.34
CA ALA A 61 4.11 22.45 -15.61
C ALA A 61 3.38 21.28 -14.94
N GLN A 62 2.25 21.54 -14.27
CA GLN A 62 1.43 20.48 -13.67
C GLN A 62 0.84 19.54 -14.71
N ARG A 63 0.47 20.05 -15.89
CA ARG A 63 -0.02 19.23 -17.01
C ARG A 63 1.03 18.24 -17.49
N GLU A 64 2.30 18.66 -17.52
CA GLU A 64 3.40 17.78 -17.89
C GLU A 64 3.70 16.73 -16.82
N ILE A 65 3.58 17.08 -15.54
CA ILE A 65 3.63 16.14 -14.42
C ILE A 65 2.51 15.09 -14.56
N VAL A 66 1.27 15.52 -14.83
CA VAL A 66 0.12 14.63 -15.06
C VAL A 66 0.39 13.67 -16.21
N ARG A 67 0.91 14.15 -17.35
CA ARG A 67 1.26 13.29 -18.48
C ARG A 67 2.29 12.23 -18.11
N THR A 68 3.33 12.64 -17.40
CA THR A 68 4.41 11.75 -16.96
C THR A 68 3.87 10.69 -16.00
N LYS A 69 3.07 11.10 -15.01
CA LYS A 69 2.40 10.18 -14.07
C LYS A 69 1.50 9.19 -14.81
N LYS A 70 0.66 9.65 -15.75
CA LYS A 70 -0.21 8.77 -16.53
C LYS A 70 0.57 7.73 -17.33
N ASP A 71 1.64 8.13 -18.01
CA ASP A 71 2.48 7.19 -18.79
C ASP A 71 3.08 6.10 -17.90
N VAL A 72 3.61 6.46 -16.74
CA VAL A 72 4.13 5.49 -15.76
C VAL A 72 3.03 4.58 -15.23
N LEU A 73 1.86 5.13 -14.86
CA LEU A 73 0.75 4.35 -14.33
C LEU A 73 0.18 3.36 -15.36
N ILE A 74 0.12 3.74 -16.64
CA ILE A 74 -0.29 2.83 -17.71
C ILE A 74 0.69 1.66 -17.84
N ARG A 75 1.99 1.91 -17.70
CA ARG A 75 3.03 0.86 -17.79
C ARG A 75 3.09 -0.05 -16.56
N VAL A 76 2.82 0.49 -15.37
CA VAL A 76 2.94 -0.30 -14.12
C VAL A 76 1.75 -1.22 -13.90
N ARG A 77 0.53 -0.83 -14.33
CA ARG A 77 -0.68 -1.63 -14.15
C ARG A 77 -0.56 -3.09 -14.61
N PRO A 78 -0.13 -3.39 -15.86
CA PRO A 78 0.00 -4.77 -16.31
C PRO A 78 1.04 -5.58 -15.51
N LEU A 79 2.07 -4.93 -14.94
CA LEU A 79 3.04 -5.62 -14.09
C LEU A 79 2.44 -6.01 -12.74
N ILE A 80 1.65 -5.12 -12.13
CA ILE A 80 0.90 -5.42 -10.90
C ILE A 80 -0.11 -6.53 -11.15
N ASP A 81 -0.82 -6.50 -12.28
CA ASP A 81 -1.79 -7.53 -12.65
C ASP A 81 -1.11 -8.90 -12.85
N ALA A 82 0.06 -8.93 -13.48
CA ALA A 82 0.86 -10.14 -13.65
C ALA A 82 1.40 -10.68 -12.32
N TYR A 83 1.91 -9.80 -11.45
CA TYR A 83 2.31 -10.15 -10.09
C TYR A 83 1.14 -10.77 -9.32
N GLY A 84 -0.02 -10.10 -9.35
CA GLY A 84 -1.24 -10.58 -8.69
C GLY A 84 -1.77 -11.89 -9.27
N ALA A 85 -1.60 -12.14 -10.57
CA ALA A 85 -1.94 -13.43 -11.16
C ALA A 85 -1.11 -14.57 -10.56
N VAL A 86 0.20 -14.39 -10.42
CA VAL A 86 1.09 -15.38 -9.80
C VAL A 86 0.68 -15.63 -8.34
N VAL A 87 0.49 -14.56 -7.56
CA VAL A 87 0.09 -14.66 -6.14
C VAL A 87 -1.22 -15.40 -5.97
N ARG A 88 -2.25 -15.09 -6.78
CA ARG A 88 -3.57 -15.73 -6.74
C ARG A 88 -3.54 -17.22 -7.10
N THR A 89 -2.60 -17.64 -7.94
CA THR A 89 -2.39 -19.07 -8.26
C THR A 89 -1.59 -19.82 -7.18
N GLY A 90 -1.22 -19.15 -6.09
CA GLY A 90 -0.39 -19.73 -5.02
C GLY A 90 1.10 -19.75 -5.33
N GLY A 91 1.53 -19.12 -6.42
CA GLY A 91 2.93 -18.99 -6.78
C GLY A 91 3.63 -17.86 -6.01
N THR A 92 4.96 -17.92 -6.00
CA THR A 92 5.83 -16.86 -5.48
C THR A 92 6.37 -16.04 -6.65
N PRO A 93 6.01 -14.75 -6.76
CA PRO A 93 6.58 -13.87 -7.78
C PRO A 93 8.09 -13.73 -7.65
N THR A 94 8.77 -13.41 -8.75
CA THR A 94 10.22 -13.22 -8.72
C THR A 94 10.59 -11.85 -8.18
N ILE A 95 11.76 -11.75 -7.54
CA ILE A 95 12.32 -10.47 -7.08
C ILE A 95 12.45 -9.47 -8.24
N GLN A 96 12.69 -9.96 -9.46
CA GLN A 96 12.79 -9.12 -10.66
C GLN A 96 11.44 -8.47 -11.02
N GLN A 97 10.32 -9.19 -10.83
CA GLN A 97 8.98 -8.64 -11.02
C GLN A 97 8.70 -7.53 -10.00
N GLU A 98 9.05 -7.74 -8.73
CA GLU A 98 8.90 -6.72 -7.68
C GLU A 98 9.73 -5.47 -8.00
N GLN A 99 11.01 -5.65 -8.34
CA GLN A 99 11.91 -4.55 -8.65
C GLN A 99 11.44 -3.74 -9.86
N ALA A 100 10.90 -4.40 -10.89
CA ALA A 100 10.35 -3.69 -12.06
C ALA A 100 9.18 -2.78 -11.68
N ILE A 101 8.28 -3.24 -10.79
CA ILE A 101 7.16 -2.44 -10.29
C ILE A 101 7.67 -1.27 -9.45
N TYR A 102 8.58 -1.53 -8.50
CA TYR A 102 9.17 -0.48 -7.66
C TYR A 102 9.89 0.59 -8.47
N GLN A 103 10.68 0.21 -9.48
CA GLN A 103 11.40 1.16 -10.33
C GLN A 103 10.44 2.10 -11.07
N LEU A 104 9.33 1.56 -11.60
CA LEU A 104 8.32 2.40 -12.25
C LEU A 104 7.63 3.32 -11.25
N LEU A 105 7.13 2.81 -10.11
CA LEU A 105 6.48 3.65 -9.11
C LEU A 105 7.41 4.75 -8.56
N ASN A 106 8.67 4.42 -8.30
CA ASN A 106 9.66 5.38 -7.82
C ASN A 106 10.05 6.43 -8.88
N SER A 107 9.95 6.08 -10.17
CA SER A 107 10.19 7.04 -11.26
C SER A 107 9.19 8.20 -11.25
N ILE A 108 8.00 8.01 -10.67
CA ILE A 108 7.03 9.10 -10.49
C ILE A 108 7.63 10.21 -9.63
N GLY A 109 8.17 9.88 -8.45
CA GLY A 109 8.79 10.87 -7.55
C GLY A 109 10.09 11.47 -8.11
N ALA A 110 10.90 10.65 -8.80
CA ALA A 110 12.16 11.09 -9.38
C ALA A 110 11.98 12.00 -10.61
N ASN A 111 10.95 11.79 -11.42
CA ASN A 111 10.67 12.62 -12.59
C ASN A 111 10.07 13.98 -12.21
N ILE A 112 9.46 14.10 -11.03
CA ILE A 112 8.92 15.36 -10.52
C ILE A 112 10.04 16.25 -9.97
N THR A 113 11.08 15.67 -9.36
CA THR A 113 12.17 16.42 -8.70
C THR A 113 13.29 16.87 -9.65
N ARG A 114 13.33 16.39 -10.90
CA ARG A 114 14.36 16.79 -11.90
C ARG A 114 13.97 17.96 -12.82
N LYS A 115 12.73 18.46 -12.75
CA LYS A 115 12.25 19.59 -13.56
C LYS A 115 12.04 20.81 -12.69
#